data_AF-A0A2T6E6U2-F1
#
_entry.id   AF-A0A2T6E6U2-F1
#
_cell.length_a   1.000
_cell.length_b   1.000
_cell.length_c   1.000
_cell.angle_alpha   90.00
_cell.angle_beta   90.00
_cell.angle_gamma   90.00
#
_symmetry.space_group_name_H-M   'P 1'
#
loop_
_entity.id
_entity.type
_entity.pdbx_description
1 polymer ?
#
loop_
_entity_poly.entity_id
_entity_poly.type
_entity_poly.pdbx_seq_one_letter_code
_entity_poly.pdbx_strand_id
1 'polypeptide(L)'
;MINFGQNPLPLSPVQSHEKTRVIIMYICCLFVSITAIAGPIIGLVIALVSRNQVSSELAGSHISKQLRVFMFTAIWMVGSIAYFFLAVTLTYWLDTGLGIDTEDFEDYVLLSAAAILLGALLWYFYRSLVGFILILRNEPIKGSAKR
;
A
#
# COMPACT_ATOMS: atom_id res chain seq x y z
N MET A 1 -17.50 34.88 -28.85
CA MET A 1 -16.42 35.04 -27.87
C MET A 1 -16.04 33.66 -27.37
N ILE A 2 -14.85 33.17 -27.71
CA ILE A 2 -14.37 31.85 -27.34
C ILE A 2 -13.81 31.96 -25.91
N ASN A 3 -14.44 31.24 -24.98
CA ASN A 3 -14.02 31.17 -23.59
C ASN A 3 -12.79 30.26 -23.52
N PHE A 4 -11.59 30.84 -23.41
CA PHE A 4 -10.37 30.09 -23.15
C PHE A 4 -10.46 29.52 -21.74
N GLY A 5 -10.97 28.29 -21.66
CA GLY A 5 -10.98 27.49 -20.45
C GLY A 5 -9.60 27.54 -19.80
N GLN A 6 -9.60 27.99 -18.56
CA GLN A 6 -8.42 28.13 -17.72
C GLN A 6 -7.55 26.87 -17.83
N ASN A 7 -6.37 27.01 -18.44
CA ASN A 7 -5.31 26.04 -18.25
C ASN A 7 -5.11 25.90 -16.73
N PRO A 8 -5.07 24.68 -16.17
CA PRO A 8 -4.82 24.52 -14.76
C PRO A 8 -3.51 25.23 -14.44
N LEU A 9 -3.58 26.15 -13.45
CA LEU A 9 -2.43 26.91 -12.98
C LEU A 9 -1.23 25.98 -12.81
N PRO A 10 -0.04 26.36 -13.28
CA PRO A 10 1.15 25.55 -13.05
C PRO A 10 1.29 25.35 -11.53
N LEU A 11 1.28 24.08 -11.10
CA LEU A 11 1.54 23.68 -9.73
C LEU A 11 2.79 24.43 -9.25
N SER A 12 2.70 25.06 -8.07
CA SER A 12 3.83 25.76 -7.44
C SER A 12 5.10 24.92 -7.56
N PRO A 13 6.25 25.48 -7.96
CA PRO A 13 7.47 24.71 -8.16
C PRO A 13 7.78 23.94 -6.87
N VAL A 14 7.75 22.62 -6.97
CA VAL A 14 8.00 21.75 -5.82
C VAL A 14 9.41 22.03 -5.33
N GLN A 15 9.52 22.44 -4.06
CA GLN A 15 10.82 22.63 -3.45
C GLN A 15 11.56 21.29 -3.51
N SER A 16 12.81 21.32 -3.99
CA SER A 16 13.58 20.10 -4.31
C SER A 16 13.63 19.10 -3.14
N HIS A 17 13.61 19.61 -1.91
CA HIS A 17 13.62 18.79 -0.69
C HIS A 17 12.32 17.99 -0.47
N GLU A 18 11.15 18.53 -0.82
CA GLU A 18 9.86 17.82 -0.68
C GLU A 18 9.81 16.64 -1.67
N LYS A 19 10.25 16.88 -2.92
CA LYS A 19 10.36 15.84 -3.94
C LYS A 19 11.32 14.72 -3.49
N THR A 20 12.49 15.08 -2.96
CA THR A 20 13.46 14.11 -2.44
C THR A 20 12.86 13.24 -1.33
N ARG A 21 12.10 13.82 -0.40
CA ARG A 21 11.43 13.06 0.67
C ARG A 21 10.42 12.05 0.14
N VAL A 22 9.61 12.44 -0.84
CA VAL A 22 8.63 11.54 -1.49
C VAL A 22 9.35 10.42 -2.24
N ILE A 23 10.46 10.72 -2.92
CA ILE A 23 11.30 9.71 -3.58
C ILE A 23 11.89 8.73 -2.57
N ILE A 24 12.46 9.20 -1.46
CA ILE A 24 13.01 8.34 -0.40
C ILE A 24 11.91 7.46 0.19
N MET A 25 10.72 8.01 0.46
CA MET A 25 9.57 7.25 0.92
C MET A 25 9.26 6.09 -0.03
N TYR A 26 9.18 6.34 -1.34
CA TYR A 26 8.93 5.27 -2.31
C TYR A 26 10.06 4.25 -2.40
N ILE A 27 11.33 4.68 -2.34
CA ILE A 27 12.47 3.76 -2.31
C ILE A 27 12.37 2.86 -1.07
N CYS A 28 12.12 3.40 0.11
CA CYS A 28 11.91 2.61 1.32
C CYS A 28 10.71 1.65 1.17
N CYS A 29 9.62 2.10 0.56
CA CYS A 29 8.45 1.27 0.30
C CYS A 29 8.71 0.14 -0.72
N LEU A 30 9.55 0.35 -1.74
CA LEU A 30 9.82 -0.59 -2.84
C LEU A 30 10.98 -1.54 -2.57
N PHE A 31 12.10 -1.02 -2.08
CA PHE A 31 13.33 -1.79 -1.89
C PHE A 31 13.19 -2.77 -0.72
N VAL A 32 12.38 -2.41 0.26
CA VAL A 32 12.27 -3.14 1.51
C VAL A 32 10.95 -3.92 1.60
N SER A 33 10.03 -3.77 0.62
CA SER A 33 8.96 -4.76 0.38
C SER A 33 9.48 -6.15 0.00
N ILE A 34 10.73 -6.26 -0.46
CA ILE A 34 11.42 -7.56 -0.68
C ILE A 34 11.72 -8.26 0.66
N THR A 35 11.90 -7.50 1.75
CA THR A 35 12.11 -8.03 3.11
C THR A 35 10.80 -8.22 3.90
N ALA A 36 9.66 -8.15 3.21
CA ALA A 36 8.29 -8.39 3.66
C ALA A 36 7.69 -7.46 4.75
N ILE A 37 8.47 -6.82 5.65
CA ILE A 37 7.87 -6.11 6.81
C ILE A 37 8.50 -4.74 7.12
N ALA A 38 9.82 -4.65 7.30
CA ALA A 38 10.45 -3.44 7.86
C ALA A 38 10.31 -2.19 6.98
N GLY A 39 10.25 -2.39 5.67
CA GLY A 39 10.29 -1.35 4.65
C GLY A 39 9.07 -0.48 4.54
N PRO A 40 7.91 -1.12 4.31
CA PRO A 40 6.63 -0.44 4.36
C PRO A 40 6.42 0.33 5.67
N ILE A 41 6.96 -0.14 6.80
CA ILE A 41 6.90 0.56 8.10
C ILE A 41 7.76 1.83 8.09
N ILE A 42 9.02 1.76 7.65
CA ILE A 42 9.89 2.94 7.56
C ILE A 42 9.28 3.97 6.59
N GLY A 43 8.81 3.51 5.43
CA GLY A 43 8.11 4.35 4.46
C GLY A 43 6.84 5.00 5.03
N LEU A 44 6.07 4.27 5.84
CA LEU A 44 4.91 4.79 6.57
C LEU A 44 5.30 5.89 7.55
N VAL A 45 6.34 5.68 8.35
CA VAL A 45 6.83 6.69 9.31
C VAL A 45 7.24 7.97 8.58
N ILE A 46 7.98 7.84 7.49
CA ILE A 46 8.37 8.99 6.65
C ILE A 46 7.13 9.70 6.10
N ALA A 47 6.12 8.95 5.62
CA ALA A 47 4.88 9.51 5.11
C ALA A 47 4.10 10.27 6.21
N LEU A 48 4.01 9.72 7.41
CA LEU A 48 3.30 10.32 8.55
C LEU A 48 3.99 11.60 9.05
N VAL A 49 5.31 11.61 9.16
CA VAL A 49 6.08 12.80 9.57
C VAL A 49 6.01 13.87 8.48
N SER A 50 6.15 13.47 7.21
CA SER A 50 6.16 14.41 6.08
C SER A 50 4.80 15.05 5.85
N ARG A 51 3.68 14.39 6.16
CA ARG A 51 2.33 14.90 5.89
C ARG A 51 2.06 16.30 6.48
N ASN A 52 2.68 16.61 7.62
CA ASN A 52 2.51 17.89 8.32
C ASN A 52 3.54 18.95 7.88
N GLN A 53 4.54 18.56 7.08
CA GLN A 53 5.66 19.41 6.64
C GLN A 53 5.60 19.75 5.16
N VAL A 54 4.72 19.10 4.39
CA VAL A 54 4.62 19.31 2.95
C VAL A 54 3.58 20.37 2.65
N SER A 55 4.01 21.40 1.93
CA SER A 55 3.17 22.51 1.49
C SER A 55 2.67 22.34 0.05
N SER A 56 3.38 21.57 -0.78
CA SER A 56 2.98 21.36 -2.17
C SER A 56 1.87 20.32 -2.36
N GLU A 57 0.93 20.64 -3.25
CA GLU A 57 -0.16 19.73 -3.64
C GLU A 57 0.38 18.43 -4.26
N LEU A 58 1.53 18.48 -4.96
CA LEU A 58 2.20 17.31 -5.53
C LEU A 58 2.57 16.32 -4.42
N ALA A 59 3.46 16.71 -3.51
CA ALA A 59 3.98 15.80 -2.50
C ALA A 59 2.88 15.36 -1.50
N GLY A 60 1.91 16.23 -1.19
CA GLY A 60 0.73 15.87 -0.41
C GLY A 60 -0.11 14.77 -1.06
N SER A 61 -0.32 14.83 -2.39
CA SER A 61 -1.07 13.80 -3.13
C SER A 61 -0.38 12.43 -3.10
N HIS A 62 0.95 12.40 -3.23
CA HIS A 62 1.74 11.16 -3.17
C HIS A 62 1.72 10.53 -1.77
N ILE A 63 1.91 11.34 -0.73
CA ILE A 63 1.89 10.88 0.67
C ILE A 63 0.51 10.32 1.03
N SER A 64 -0.57 11.06 0.72
CA SER A 64 -1.94 10.63 1.00
C SER A 64 -2.29 9.32 0.27
N LYS A 65 -1.88 9.19 -1.00
CA LYS A 65 -2.08 7.96 -1.76
C LYS A 65 -1.31 6.80 -1.15
N GLN A 66 -0.04 6.99 -0.83
CA GLN A 66 0.81 5.93 -0.29
C GLN A 66 0.28 5.44 1.06
N LEU A 67 -0.20 6.35 1.92
CA LEU A 67 -0.88 6.00 3.17
C LEU A 67 -2.13 5.15 2.92
N ARG A 68 -2.95 5.50 1.93
CA ARG A 68 -4.16 4.72 1.59
C ARG A 68 -3.81 3.33 1.05
N VAL A 69 -2.80 3.24 0.19
CA VAL A 69 -2.30 1.96 -0.34
C VAL A 69 -1.78 1.09 0.79
N PHE A 70 -0.96 1.64 1.69
CA PHE A 70 -0.48 0.95 2.87
C PHE A 70 -1.63 0.44 3.74
N MET A 71 -2.62 1.28 4.04
CA MET A 71 -3.74 0.87 4.89
C MET A 71 -4.59 -0.23 4.28
N PHE A 72 -4.84 -0.16 2.98
CA PHE A 72 -5.55 -1.22 2.28
C PHE A 72 -4.77 -2.54 2.33
N THR A 73 -3.45 -2.50 2.06
CA THR A 73 -2.59 -3.69 2.17
C THR A 73 -2.53 -4.25 3.59
N ALA A 74 -2.46 -3.38 4.61
CA ALA A 74 -2.48 -3.80 6.01
C ALA A 74 -3.79 -4.54 6.37
N ILE A 75 -4.94 -4.05 5.89
CA ILE A 75 -6.23 -4.73 6.07
C ILE A 75 -6.20 -6.13 5.45
N TRP A 76 -5.67 -6.27 4.24
CA TRP A 76 -5.54 -7.59 3.59
C TRP A 76 -4.59 -8.53 4.34
N MET A 77 -3.48 -8.03 4.87
CA MET A 77 -2.56 -8.84 5.67
C MET A 77 -3.21 -9.31 6.97
N VAL A 78 -3.86 -8.41 7.72
CA VAL A 78 -4.58 -8.78 8.96
C VAL A 78 -5.73 -9.74 8.65
N GLY A 79 -6.48 -9.49 7.56
CA GLY A 79 -7.57 -10.35 7.12
C GLY A 79 -7.10 -11.75 6.73
N SER A 80 -5.96 -11.88 6.05
CA SER A 80 -5.39 -13.18 5.70
C SER A 80 -4.89 -13.95 6.92
N ILE A 81 -4.27 -13.26 7.89
CA ILE A 81 -3.87 -13.87 9.17
C ILE A 81 -5.12 -14.34 9.94
N ALA A 82 -6.15 -13.51 10.04
CA ALA A 82 -7.40 -13.88 10.71
C ALA A 82 -8.09 -15.07 10.01
N TYR A 83 -8.11 -15.08 8.68
CA TYR A 83 -8.61 -16.20 7.88
C TYR A 83 -7.84 -17.48 8.18
N PHE A 84 -6.50 -17.43 8.21
CA PHE A 84 -5.67 -18.58 8.54
C PHE A 84 -6.00 -19.15 9.93
N PHE A 85 -6.06 -18.30 10.97
CA PHE A 85 -6.41 -18.74 12.32
C PHE A 85 -7.82 -19.32 12.42
N LEU A 86 -8.80 -18.69 11.76
CA LEU A 86 -10.18 -19.19 11.73
C LEU A 86 -10.26 -20.55 11.05
N ALA A 87 -9.58 -20.70 9.92
CA ALA A 87 -9.55 -21.95 9.17
C ALA A 87 -8.88 -23.08 9.98
N VAL A 88 -7.70 -22.83 10.58
CA VAL A 88 -7.03 -23.82 11.46
C VAL A 88 -7.90 -24.20 12.66
N THR A 89 -8.57 -23.23 13.28
CA THR A 89 -9.47 -23.50 14.42
C THR A 89 -10.67 -24.35 13.99
N LEU A 90 -11.23 -24.07 12.82
CA LEU A 90 -12.32 -24.86 12.25
C LEU A 90 -11.85 -26.29 11.95
N THR A 91 -10.70 -26.44 11.30
CA THR A 91 -10.13 -27.75 10.97
C THR A 91 -9.91 -28.60 12.22
N TYR A 92 -9.29 -28.01 13.25
CA TYR A 92 -9.10 -28.68 14.54
C TYR A 92 -10.42 -29.15 15.17
N TRP A 93 -11.47 -28.33 15.11
CA TRP A 93 -12.78 -28.68 15.65
C TRP A 93 -13.49 -29.78 14.85
N LEU A 94 -13.31 -29.80 13.52
CA LEU A 94 -13.87 -30.85 12.65
C LEU A 94 -13.19 -32.20 12.89
N ASP A 95 -11.87 -32.21 13.00
CA ASP A 95 -11.09 -33.43 13.23
C ASP A 95 -11.35 -33.99 14.65
N THR A 96 -11.11 -33.19 15.69
CA THR A 96 -11.24 -33.67 17.08
C THR A 96 -12.67 -33.75 17.60
N GLY A 97 -13.56 -32.89 17.10
CA GLY A 97 -14.95 -32.80 17.57
C GLY A 97 -15.92 -33.70 16.82
N LEU A 98 -15.71 -33.90 15.51
CA LEU A 98 -16.60 -34.68 14.64
C LEU A 98 -15.94 -35.92 14.02
N GLY A 99 -14.62 -36.09 14.15
CA GLY A 99 -13.89 -37.23 13.58
C GLY A 99 -13.83 -37.19 12.06
N ILE A 100 -13.91 -36.00 11.45
CA ILE A 100 -13.82 -35.82 10.00
C ILE A 100 -12.36 -35.57 9.64
N ASP A 101 -11.80 -36.42 8.79
CA ASP A 101 -10.44 -36.26 8.27
C ASP A 101 -10.34 -34.99 7.39
N THR A 102 -9.33 -34.18 7.66
CA THR A 102 -9.12 -32.85 7.06
C THR A 102 -7.68 -32.60 6.62
N GLU A 103 -6.82 -33.62 6.50
CA GLU A 103 -5.40 -33.44 6.09
C GLU A 103 -5.27 -32.60 4.82
N ASP A 104 -5.98 -32.96 3.75
CA ASP A 104 -5.94 -32.20 2.48
C ASP A 104 -6.42 -30.75 2.64
N PHE A 105 -7.36 -30.51 3.55
CA PHE A 105 -7.95 -29.19 3.77
C PHE A 105 -6.96 -28.22 4.43
N GLU A 106 -6.05 -28.70 5.29
CA GLU A 106 -5.01 -27.86 5.92
C GLU A 106 -4.04 -27.28 4.89
N ASP A 107 -3.59 -28.11 3.94
CA ASP A 107 -2.69 -27.68 2.87
C ASP A 107 -3.35 -26.65 1.95
N TYR A 108 -4.64 -26.83 1.62
CA TYR A 108 -5.40 -25.84 0.86
C TYR A 108 -5.57 -24.51 1.60
N VAL A 109 -5.79 -24.55 2.91
CA VAL A 109 -5.89 -23.36 3.77
C VAL A 109 -4.57 -22.61 3.79
N LEU A 110 -3.45 -23.31 3.98
CA LEU A 110 -2.12 -22.70 3.99
C LEU A 110 -1.80 -22.06 2.63
N LEU A 111 -2.03 -22.80 1.54
CA LEU A 111 -1.76 -22.33 0.18
C LEU A 111 -2.63 -21.11 -0.18
N SER A 112 -3.91 -21.14 0.15
CA SER A 112 -4.82 -20.02 -0.13
C SER A 112 -4.50 -18.78 0.71
N ALA A 113 -4.16 -18.94 1.99
CA ALA A 113 -3.69 -17.83 2.83
C ALA A 113 -2.40 -17.21 2.27
N ALA A 114 -1.42 -18.03 1.89
CA ALA A 114 -0.17 -17.57 1.28
C ALA A 114 -0.42 -16.84 -0.06
N ALA A 115 -1.34 -17.35 -0.90
CA ALA A 115 -1.71 -16.71 -2.16
C ALA A 115 -2.36 -15.33 -1.94
N ILE A 116 -3.23 -15.19 -0.93
CA ILE A 116 -3.83 -13.89 -0.58
C ILE A 116 -2.75 -12.89 -0.13
N LEU A 117 -1.82 -13.32 0.73
CA LEU A 117 -0.70 -12.48 1.16
C LEU A 117 0.17 -12.04 -0.01
N LEU A 118 0.55 -12.98 -0.89
CA LEU A 118 1.34 -12.67 -2.07
C LEU A 118 0.60 -11.70 -3.00
N GLY A 119 -0.69 -11.90 -3.23
CA GLY A 119 -1.52 -10.99 -4.00
C GLY A 119 -1.56 -9.58 -3.42
N ALA A 120 -1.71 -9.45 -2.10
CA ALA A 120 -1.69 -8.15 -1.41
C ALA A 120 -0.32 -7.45 -1.51
N LEU A 121 0.78 -8.21 -1.44
CA LEU A 121 2.14 -7.71 -1.61
C LEU A 121 2.41 -7.25 -3.04
N LEU A 122 2.04 -8.05 -4.06
CA LEU A 122 2.17 -7.68 -5.47
C LEU A 122 1.34 -6.42 -5.80
N TRP A 123 0.13 -6.33 -5.25
CA TRP A 123 -0.70 -5.13 -5.38
C TRP A 123 -0.04 -3.89 -4.76
N TYR A 124 0.51 -4.03 -3.55
CA TYR A 124 1.24 -2.94 -2.87
C TYR A 124 2.45 -2.49 -3.68
N PHE A 125 3.25 -3.45 -4.16
CA PHE A 125 4.44 -3.20 -4.96
C PHE A 125 4.08 -2.46 -6.26
N TYR A 126 3.10 -2.97 -7.01
CA TYR A 126 2.62 -2.34 -8.24
C TYR A 126 2.16 -0.89 -8.00
N ARG A 127 1.34 -0.65 -6.98
CA ARG A 127 0.83 0.69 -6.66
C ARG A 127 1.94 1.64 -6.22
N SER A 128 2.91 1.16 -5.45
CA SER A 128 4.07 1.93 -5.02
C SER A 128 4.98 2.27 -6.21
N LEU A 129 5.17 1.34 -7.15
CA LEU A 129 5.98 1.54 -8.35
C LEU A 129 5.35 2.57 -9.29
N VAL A 130 4.03 2.49 -9.50
CA VAL A 130 3.29 3.50 -10.28
C VAL A 130 3.43 4.89 -9.64
N GLY A 131 3.27 4.99 -8.32
CA GLY A 131 3.47 6.24 -7.58
C GLY A 131 4.90 6.80 -7.72
N PHE A 132 5.90 5.92 -7.68
CA PHE A 132 7.30 6.27 -7.87
C PHE A 132 7.58 6.83 -9.28
N ILE A 133 7.07 6.18 -10.33
CA ILE A 133 7.24 6.65 -11.72
C ILE A 133 6.58 8.02 -11.90
N LEU A 134 5.40 8.25 -11.32
CA LEU A 134 4.69 9.53 -11.40
C LEU A 134 5.47 10.67 -10.71
N ILE A 135 6.07 10.44 -9.55
CA ILE A 135 6.87 11.49 -8.89
C ILE A 135 8.15 11.81 -9.67
N LEU A 136 8.77 10.82 -10.32
CA LEU A 136 9.92 11.06 -11.21
C LEU A 136 9.53 11.97 -12.39
N ARG A 137 8.31 11.79 -12.92
CA ARG A 137 7.71 12.62 -13.97
C ARG A 137 7.14 13.97 -13.49
N ASN A 138 7.19 14.26 -12.19
CA ASN A 138 6.53 15.44 -11.58
C ASN A 138 5.01 15.49 -11.80
N GLU A 139 4.35 14.34 -11.94
CA GLU A 139 2.91 14.27 -12.15
C GLU A 139 2.18 13.99 -10.84
N PRO A 140 1.11 14.74 -10.50
CA PRO A 140 0.31 14.45 -9.31
C PRO A 140 -0.49 13.16 -9.48
N ILE A 141 -0.78 12.50 -8.35
CA ILE A 141 -1.63 11.32 -8.37
C ILE A 141 -3.10 11.75 -8.50
N LYS A 142 -3.64 11.64 -9.71
CA LYS A 142 -5.07 11.86 -10.00
C LYS A 142 -5.93 10.93 -9.12
N GLY A 143 -6.91 11.51 -8.41
CA GLY A 143 -7.81 10.78 -7.50
C GLY A 143 -7.41 10.77 -6.02
N SER A 144 -6.37 11.52 -5.62
CA SER A 144 -6.23 11.95 -4.23
C SER A 144 -7.26 13.03 -3.96
N ALA A 145 -8.41 12.65 -3.40
CA ALA A 145 -9.48 13.57 -3.04
C ALA A 145 -8.91 14.78 -2.29
N LYS A 146 -9.19 15.99 -2.81
CA LYS A 146 -9.06 17.24 -2.06
C LYS A 146 -9.80 17.06 -0.74
N ARG A 147 -9.08 17.18 0.37
CA ARG A 147 -9.69 17.50 1.67
C ARG A 147 -9.57 18.99 1.87
#